data_AF-A0A7L3GHM9-F1
#
_entry.id   AF-A0A7L3GHM9-F1
#
_cell.length_a   1.000
_cell.length_b   1.000
_cell.length_c   1.000
_cell.angle_alpha   90.00
_cell.angle_beta   90.00
_cell.angle_gamma   90.00
#
_symmetry.space_group_name_H-M   'P 1'
#
loop_
_entity.id
_entity.type
_entity.pdbx_description
1 polymer ?
#
loop_
_entity_poly.entity_id
_entity_poly.type
_entity_poly.pdbx_seq_one_letter_code
_entity_poly.pdbx_strand_id
1 'polypeptide(L)'
;DLCVDILNSSSLDNRTLPANATSPMIEFWEKRVLGLTDGIHKLGTVRWELALCLLLAWIVCYFCIWKGVKSTGKVVYFTATFPYLMLIILLVRGVTLPGAAEGIIFYLKPDISRLADPQVWMDAGTQILFSYAICQGCLTALGSYNKYTNNCYRDCIMLCFLNSATSFVAGFAIFSVLGFMAREQGVPIAEVAESGPGLAFIAYPTAVTMMPVSQLWSCLFFLMLIFLGLDSQFVCVESMVTALIDMFPGVFRKKGRRELLILAIAVICYLLGLLLVTEGGMYIFQLFDYYAASGMCLLFLAIFEVICVGWVYG
;
A
#
# COMPACT_ATOMS: atom_id res chain seq x y z
N ASP A 1 8.16 20.58 23.37
CA ASP A 1 7.32 20.43 22.17
C ASP A 1 7.14 21.77 21.51
N LEU A 2 8.05 22.11 20.59
CA LEU A 2 7.94 23.32 19.78
C LEU A 2 7.72 22.85 18.34
N CYS A 3 6.50 23.01 17.84
CA CYS A 3 6.19 22.82 16.43
C CYS A 3 6.83 23.98 15.68
N VAL A 4 7.78 23.69 14.78
CA VAL A 4 8.46 24.71 13.98
C VAL A 4 8.16 24.46 12.53
N ASP A 5 7.63 25.47 11.86
CA ASP A 5 7.47 25.46 10.41
C ASP A 5 8.87 25.66 9.79
N ILE A 6 9.50 24.56 9.38
CA ILE A 6 10.88 24.56 8.83
C ILE A 6 10.97 25.42 7.55
N LEU A 7 9.82 25.75 6.96
CA LEU A 7 9.67 26.44 5.67
C LEU A 7 9.88 27.97 5.72
N ASN A 8 9.80 28.62 6.89
CA ASN A 8 9.88 30.08 7.00
C ASN A 8 11.25 30.59 7.50
N SER A 9 12.34 29.96 7.03
CA SER A 9 13.69 30.51 7.24
C SER A 9 13.98 31.63 6.24
N SER A 10 13.46 32.83 6.50
CA SER A 10 14.06 34.05 5.95
C SER A 10 15.47 34.19 6.54
N SER A 11 16.48 34.37 5.69
CA SER A 11 17.93 34.35 6.01
C SER A 11 18.44 35.44 6.96
N LEU A 12 17.58 36.01 7.82
CA LEU A 12 17.90 37.08 8.76
C LEU A 12 17.76 36.72 10.25
N ASP A 13 17.14 35.60 10.60
CA ASP A 13 17.01 35.20 12.01
C ASP A 13 18.02 34.11 12.38
N ASN A 14 19.07 34.52 13.11
CA ASN A 14 20.08 33.65 13.70
C ASN A 14 19.48 32.88 14.90
N ARG A 15 18.45 32.07 14.66
CA ARG A 15 17.84 31.19 15.65
C ARG A 15 18.41 29.78 15.47
N THR A 16 19.19 29.32 16.43
CA THR A 16 19.54 27.89 16.55
C THR A 16 18.24 27.11 16.67
N LEU A 17 17.93 26.28 15.67
CA LEU A 17 16.82 25.33 15.75
C LEU A 17 17.03 24.50 17.03
N PRO A 18 16.04 24.45 17.95
CA PRO A 18 16.16 23.61 19.13
C PRO A 18 16.31 22.15 18.68
N ALA A 19 17.18 21.40 19.35
CA ALA A 19 17.55 20.02 18.98
C ALA A 19 16.37 19.03 18.88
N ASN A 20 15.17 19.41 19.36
CA ASN A 20 13.94 18.61 19.34
C ASN A 20 12.83 19.23 18.47
N ALA A 21 13.16 20.05 17.47
CA ALA A 21 12.16 20.56 16.53
C ALA A 21 11.71 19.44 15.57
N THR A 22 10.40 19.19 15.49
CA THR A 22 9.80 18.19 14.59
C THR A 22 8.94 18.87 13.54
N SER A 23 8.89 18.29 12.33
CA SER A 23 8.02 18.77 11.26
C SER A 23 6.54 18.72 11.67
N PRO A 24 5.70 19.72 11.28
CA PRO A 24 4.26 19.70 11.52
C PRO A 24 3.57 18.42 11.01
N MET A 25 4.07 17.84 9.91
CA MET A 25 3.51 16.60 9.36
C MET A 25 3.83 15.37 10.21
N ILE A 26 5.03 15.33 10.80
CA ILE A 26 5.40 14.27 11.75
C ILE A 26 4.50 14.36 12.98
N GLU A 27 4.33 15.56 13.56
CA GLU A 27 3.44 15.73 14.71
C GLU A 27 1.98 15.38 14.37
N PHE A 28 1.49 15.78 13.20
CA PHE A 28 0.14 15.44 12.76
C PHE A 28 -0.03 13.92 12.64
N TRP A 29 0.90 13.23 11.98
CA TRP A 29 0.83 11.79 11.81
C TRP A 29 0.97 11.04 13.15
N GLU A 30 2.05 11.28 13.89
CA GLU A 30 2.39 10.52 15.09
C GLU A 30 1.49 10.86 16.27
N LYS A 31 1.20 12.15 16.52
CA LYS A 31 0.45 12.58 17.71
C LYS A 31 -1.06 12.69 17.45
N ARG A 32 -1.47 13.26 16.31
CA ARG A 32 -2.91 13.50 16.04
C ARG A 32 -3.61 12.29 15.42
N VAL A 33 -3.06 11.71 14.35
CA VAL A 33 -3.67 10.58 13.66
C VAL A 33 -3.50 9.30 14.48
N LEU A 34 -2.25 8.92 14.74
CA LEU A 34 -1.91 7.67 15.42
C LEU A 34 -2.04 7.77 16.95
N GLY A 35 -1.58 8.87 17.54
CA GLY A 35 -1.47 8.99 18.99
C GLY A 35 -0.46 8.01 19.58
N LEU A 36 0.73 7.89 18.96
CA LEU A 36 1.71 6.86 19.29
C LEU A 36 2.07 6.83 20.79
N THR A 37 2.08 5.63 21.34
CA THR A 37 2.61 5.36 22.69
C THR A 37 4.13 5.23 22.67
N ASP A 38 4.76 5.22 23.86
CA ASP A 38 6.22 5.08 23.99
C ASP A 38 6.78 3.74 23.46
N GLY A 39 5.94 2.75 23.16
CA GLY A 39 6.38 1.47 22.61
C GLY A 39 5.34 0.35 22.69
N ILE A 40 5.67 -0.78 22.06
CA ILE A 40 4.76 -1.92 21.83
C ILE A 40 4.15 -2.53 23.10
N HIS A 41 4.85 -2.44 24.26
CA HIS A 41 4.35 -2.94 25.53
C HIS A 41 3.16 -2.13 26.07
N LYS A 42 2.95 -0.91 25.57
CA LYS A 42 1.84 -0.03 25.92
C LYS A 42 0.96 0.16 24.69
N LEU A 43 -0.03 -0.69 24.49
CA LEU A 43 -0.93 -0.57 23.33
C LEU A 43 -1.83 0.67 23.39
N GLY A 44 -2.06 1.21 24.59
CA GLY A 44 -2.93 2.37 24.77
C GLY A 44 -4.38 2.06 24.43
N THR A 45 -5.11 3.07 23.96
CA THR A 45 -6.52 2.97 23.61
C THR A 45 -6.75 2.88 22.10
N VAL A 46 -7.95 2.44 21.70
CA VAL A 46 -8.36 2.42 20.29
C VAL A 46 -8.59 3.86 19.81
N ARG A 47 -7.94 4.25 18.70
CA ARG A 47 -8.19 5.53 18.04
C ARG A 47 -9.55 5.46 17.34
N TRP A 48 -10.56 6.09 17.93
CA TRP A 48 -11.95 5.95 17.46
C TRP A 48 -12.15 6.44 16.03
N GLU A 49 -11.43 7.49 15.58
CA GLU A 49 -11.51 7.94 14.18
C GLU A 49 -10.99 6.87 13.22
N LEU A 50 -9.86 6.24 13.54
CA LEU A 50 -9.30 5.15 12.74
C LEU A 50 -10.19 3.91 12.78
N ALA A 51 -10.81 3.61 13.92
CA ALA A 51 -11.77 2.52 14.06
C ALA A 51 -13.01 2.74 13.18
N LEU A 52 -13.48 3.98 13.02
CA LEU A 52 -14.57 4.31 12.10
C LEU A 52 -14.13 4.22 10.64
N CYS A 53 -12.93 4.67 10.29
CA CYS A 53 -12.36 4.50 8.95
C CYS A 53 -12.22 3.02 8.59
N LEU A 54 -11.72 2.20 9.51
CA LEU A 54 -11.62 0.75 9.35
C LEU A 54 -12.99 0.10 9.17
N LEU A 55 -14.00 0.51 9.97
CA LEU A 55 -15.37 0.03 9.83
C LEU A 55 -15.93 0.37 8.45
N LEU A 56 -15.73 1.61 7.99
CA LEU A 56 -16.16 2.04 6.67
C LEU A 56 -15.50 1.23 5.56
N ALA A 57 -14.20 0.96 5.65
CA ALA A 57 -13.48 0.14 4.68
C ALA A 57 -14.07 -1.28 4.60
N TRP A 58 -14.39 -1.90 5.73
CA TRP A 58 -15.06 -3.22 5.76
C TRP A 58 -16.48 -3.20 5.23
N ILE A 59 -17.25 -2.14 5.48
CA ILE A 59 -18.59 -1.96 4.92
C ILE A 59 -18.53 -1.86 3.38
N VAL A 60 -17.60 -1.04 2.86
CA VAL A 60 -17.38 -0.91 1.41
C VAL A 60 -16.96 -2.25 0.83
N CYS A 61 -15.96 -2.91 1.41
CA CYS A 61 -15.51 -4.24 1.00
C CYS A 61 -16.67 -5.24 0.92
N TYR A 62 -17.49 -5.33 1.96
CA TYR A 62 -18.67 -6.20 2.01
C TYR A 62 -19.60 -5.98 0.81
N PHE A 63 -20.05 -4.74 0.57
CA PHE A 63 -20.99 -4.46 -0.52
C PHE A 63 -20.37 -4.59 -1.92
N CYS A 64 -19.06 -4.40 -2.06
CA CYS A 64 -18.37 -4.61 -3.33
C CYS A 64 -18.35 -6.10 -3.72
N ILE A 65 -18.11 -6.99 -2.75
CA ILE A 65 -17.89 -8.41 -3.02
C ILE A 65 -19.10 -9.31 -2.76
N TRP A 66 -20.13 -8.88 -2.02
CA TRP A 66 -21.25 -9.74 -1.59
C TRP A 66 -22.00 -10.49 -2.72
N LYS A 67 -22.01 -9.96 -3.94
CA LYS A 67 -22.64 -10.55 -5.14
C LYS A 67 -21.66 -11.34 -6.01
N GLY A 68 -20.43 -11.52 -5.55
CA GLY A 68 -19.36 -12.27 -6.19
C GLY A 68 -18.67 -11.52 -7.31
N VAL A 69 -17.73 -12.22 -7.96
CA VAL A 69 -16.81 -11.67 -8.99
C VAL A 69 -17.46 -10.87 -10.11
N LYS A 70 -18.72 -11.15 -10.48
CA LYS A 70 -19.44 -10.36 -11.50
C LYS A 70 -19.78 -8.95 -11.03
N SER A 71 -20.08 -8.78 -9.74
CA SER A 71 -20.33 -7.48 -9.12
C SER A 71 -19.01 -6.79 -8.82
N THR A 72 -18.05 -7.51 -8.23
CA THR A 72 -16.70 -7.01 -7.95
C THR A 72 -16.06 -6.47 -9.24
N GLY A 73 -16.12 -7.23 -10.33
CA GLY A 73 -15.59 -6.80 -11.63
C GLY A 73 -16.19 -5.48 -12.14
N LYS A 74 -17.47 -5.18 -11.86
CA LYS A 74 -18.09 -3.90 -12.22
C LYS A 74 -17.53 -2.72 -11.44
N VAL A 75 -17.28 -2.91 -10.13
CA VAL A 75 -16.68 -1.89 -9.27
C VAL A 75 -15.24 -1.62 -9.71
N VAL A 76 -14.49 -2.70 -9.97
CA VAL A 76 -13.08 -2.67 -10.36
C VAL A 76 -12.84 -1.92 -11.68
N TYR A 77 -13.81 -1.85 -12.60
CA TYR A 77 -13.67 -1.00 -13.80
C TYR A 77 -13.40 0.46 -13.46
N PHE A 78 -13.96 0.98 -12.36
CA PHE A 78 -13.68 2.34 -11.91
C PHE A 78 -12.50 2.35 -10.95
N THR A 79 -12.54 1.51 -9.89
CA THR A 79 -11.55 1.59 -8.81
C THR A 79 -10.14 1.23 -9.25
N ALA A 80 -9.97 0.34 -10.24
CA ALA A 80 -8.64 -0.01 -10.74
C ALA A 80 -8.14 0.93 -11.85
N THR A 81 -9.03 1.57 -12.63
CA THR A 81 -8.60 2.50 -13.70
C THR A 81 -8.33 3.91 -13.19
N PHE A 82 -9.04 4.34 -12.14
CA PHE A 82 -8.87 5.66 -11.56
C PHE A 82 -7.44 5.91 -11.03
N PRO A 83 -6.78 4.98 -10.31
CA PRO A 83 -5.39 5.13 -9.92
C PRO A 83 -4.43 5.37 -11.09
N TYR A 84 -4.66 4.78 -12.26
CA TYR A 84 -3.84 5.07 -13.46
C TYR A 84 -4.03 6.50 -13.95
N LEU A 85 -5.27 7.00 -13.98
CA LEU A 85 -5.54 8.39 -14.33
C LEU A 85 -4.85 9.34 -13.33
N MET A 86 -4.94 9.03 -12.02
CA MET A 86 -4.31 9.82 -10.97
C MET A 86 -2.79 9.77 -11.08
N LEU A 87 -2.22 8.59 -11.33
CA LEU A 87 -0.79 8.42 -11.50
C LEU A 87 -0.27 9.26 -12.68
N ILE A 88 -0.98 9.31 -13.81
CA ILE A 88 -0.63 10.17 -14.95
C ILE A 88 -0.68 11.65 -14.55
N ILE A 89 -1.74 12.08 -13.86
CA ILE A 89 -1.88 13.47 -13.41
C ILE A 89 -0.76 13.86 -12.44
N LEU A 90 -0.46 13.01 -11.46
CA LEU A 90 0.61 13.23 -10.48
C LEU A 90 1.98 13.15 -11.12
N LEU A 91 2.19 12.30 -12.12
CA LEU A 91 3.44 12.24 -12.89
C LEU A 91 3.65 13.55 -13.66
N VAL A 92 2.66 13.98 -14.45
CA VAL A 92 2.73 15.24 -15.19
C VAL A 92 2.98 16.40 -14.23
N ARG A 93 2.27 16.42 -13.09
CA ARG A 93 2.51 17.45 -12.07
C ARG A 93 3.94 17.37 -11.53
N GLY A 94 4.37 16.19 -11.09
CA GLY A 94 5.69 15.96 -10.49
C GLY A 94 6.83 16.39 -11.41
N VAL A 95 6.80 15.99 -12.68
CA VAL A 95 7.87 16.35 -13.64
C VAL A 95 7.89 17.84 -14.01
N THR A 96 6.80 18.58 -13.79
CA THR A 96 6.76 20.04 -14.00
C THR A 96 7.27 20.84 -12.82
N LEU A 97 7.54 20.21 -11.67
CA LEU A 97 8.05 20.89 -10.49
C LEU A 97 9.56 21.16 -10.61
N PRO A 98 10.06 22.28 -10.03
CA PRO A 98 11.49 22.51 -9.95
C PRO A 98 12.13 21.43 -9.07
N GLY A 99 13.32 20.93 -9.40
CA GLY A 99 13.97 19.85 -8.62
C GLY A 99 13.57 18.42 -9.04
N ALA A 100 12.58 18.26 -9.92
CA ALA A 100 12.11 16.95 -10.36
C ALA A 100 13.19 16.12 -11.08
N ALA A 101 14.07 16.78 -11.84
CA ALA A 101 15.14 16.12 -12.59
C ALA A 101 16.14 15.46 -11.63
N GLU A 102 16.51 16.15 -10.55
CA GLU A 102 17.39 15.65 -9.50
C GLU A 102 16.79 14.42 -8.81
N GLY A 103 15.48 14.46 -8.53
CA GLY A 103 14.71 13.31 -8.02
C GLY A 103 14.72 12.10 -8.94
N ILE A 104 14.47 12.31 -10.24
CA ILE A 104 14.49 11.23 -11.24
C ILE A 104 15.91 10.67 -11.43
N ILE A 105 16.94 11.53 -11.41
CA ILE A 105 18.33 11.10 -11.44
C ILE A 105 18.63 10.23 -10.22
N PHE A 106 18.22 10.64 -9.02
CA PHE A 106 18.39 9.83 -7.82
C PHE A 106 17.71 8.45 -7.94
N TYR A 107 16.50 8.40 -8.49
CA TYR A 107 15.77 7.15 -8.72
C TYR A 107 16.48 6.20 -9.70
N LEU A 108 17.02 6.72 -10.80
CA LEU A 108 17.56 5.91 -11.89
C LEU A 108 19.06 5.66 -11.82
N LYS A 109 19.81 6.47 -11.06
CA LYS A 109 21.27 6.38 -11.03
C LYS A 109 21.69 5.04 -10.44
N PRO A 110 22.28 4.14 -11.23
CA PRO A 110 22.60 2.81 -10.76
C PRO A 110 23.86 2.85 -9.89
N ASP A 111 23.81 2.15 -8.76
CA ASP A 111 25.00 1.75 -8.02
C ASP A 111 25.29 0.28 -8.28
N ILE A 112 26.19 0.01 -9.24
CA ILE A 112 26.51 -1.35 -9.69
C ILE A 112 27.15 -2.17 -8.57
N SER A 113 27.83 -1.51 -7.61
CA SER A 113 28.46 -2.21 -6.49
C SER A 113 27.45 -2.94 -5.60
N ARG A 114 26.21 -2.42 -5.53
CA ARG A 114 25.11 -3.01 -4.78
C ARG A 114 24.64 -4.36 -5.36
N LEU A 115 24.92 -4.66 -6.64
CA LEU A 115 24.56 -5.97 -7.21
C LEU A 115 25.36 -7.14 -6.62
N ALA A 116 26.50 -6.85 -5.99
CA ALA A 116 27.29 -7.84 -5.25
C ALA A 116 26.70 -8.17 -3.87
N ASP A 117 25.78 -7.35 -3.36
CA ASP A 117 25.09 -7.56 -2.09
C ASP A 117 23.92 -8.54 -2.29
N PRO A 118 23.95 -9.75 -1.67
CA PRO A 118 22.86 -10.71 -1.76
C PRO A 118 21.51 -10.16 -1.28
N GLN A 119 21.51 -9.19 -0.37
CA GLN A 119 20.29 -8.57 0.13
C GLN A 119 19.48 -7.92 -0.99
N VAL A 120 20.15 -7.30 -1.98
CA VAL A 120 19.46 -6.65 -3.12
C VAL A 120 18.66 -7.65 -3.95
N TRP A 121 19.15 -8.88 -4.10
CA TRP A 121 18.45 -9.94 -4.81
C TRP A 121 17.30 -10.53 -3.99
N MET A 122 17.50 -10.66 -2.67
CA MET A 122 16.43 -11.08 -1.76
C MET A 122 15.28 -10.07 -1.75
N ASP A 123 15.60 -8.78 -1.68
CA ASP A 123 14.62 -7.70 -1.72
C ASP A 123 13.89 -7.67 -3.07
N ALA A 124 14.61 -7.82 -4.19
CA ALA A 124 14.01 -7.86 -5.52
C ALA A 124 13.06 -9.05 -5.72
N GLY A 125 13.47 -10.26 -5.29
CA GLY A 125 12.62 -11.45 -5.36
C GLY A 125 11.37 -11.33 -4.48
N THR A 126 11.55 -10.82 -3.25
CA THR A 126 10.48 -10.53 -2.31
C THR A 126 9.49 -9.53 -2.90
N GLN A 127 9.98 -8.40 -3.43
CA GLN A 127 9.16 -7.35 -4.05
C GLN A 127 8.26 -7.90 -5.16
N ILE A 128 8.79 -8.76 -6.04
CA ILE A 128 8.01 -9.35 -7.13
C ILE A 128 6.93 -10.29 -6.57
N LEU A 129 7.28 -11.21 -5.66
CA LEU A 129 6.29 -12.13 -5.07
C LEU A 129 5.13 -11.39 -4.39
N PHE A 130 5.44 -10.33 -3.64
CA PHE A 130 4.42 -9.50 -3.00
C PHE A 130 3.61 -8.69 -4.00
N SER A 131 4.27 -8.05 -4.97
CA SER A 131 3.60 -7.19 -5.94
C SER A 131 2.57 -7.93 -6.79
N TYR A 132 2.79 -9.21 -7.07
CA TYR A 132 1.84 -10.05 -7.81
C TYR A 132 0.90 -10.87 -6.92
N ALA A 133 1.06 -10.83 -5.59
CA ALA A 133 0.36 -11.70 -4.65
C ALA A 133 0.47 -13.21 -5.03
N ILE A 134 1.65 -13.63 -5.48
CA ILE A 134 1.91 -15.02 -5.87
C ILE A 134 1.83 -15.92 -4.65
N CYS A 135 1.28 -17.13 -4.84
CA CYS A 135 1.13 -18.14 -3.78
C CYS A 135 0.22 -17.72 -2.60
N GLN A 136 -0.58 -16.66 -2.75
CA GLN A 136 -1.59 -16.26 -1.77
C GLN A 136 -2.99 -16.84 -2.08
N GLY A 137 -3.13 -17.65 -3.13
CA GLY A 137 -4.40 -18.21 -3.60
C GLY A 137 -5.31 -17.22 -4.35
N CYS A 138 -4.97 -15.92 -4.36
CA CYS A 138 -5.73 -14.87 -5.05
C CYS A 138 -5.88 -15.12 -6.54
N LEU A 139 -4.76 -15.34 -7.25
CA LEU A 139 -4.78 -15.59 -8.70
C LEU A 139 -5.46 -16.92 -9.03
N THR A 140 -5.29 -17.95 -8.20
CA THR A 140 -5.95 -19.26 -8.36
C THR A 140 -7.46 -19.13 -8.25
N ALA A 141 -7.96 -18.38 -7.27
CA ALA A 141 -9.38 -18.10 -7.10
C ALA A 141 -9.95 -17.28 -8.26
N LEU A 142 -9.25 -16.23 -8.73
CA LEU A 142 -9.70 -15.47 -9.90
C LEU A 142 -9.71 -16.33 -11.17
N GLY A 143 -8.72 -17.20 -11.33
CA GLY A 143 -8.62 -18.14 -12.44
C GLY A 143 -9.76 -19.16 -12.47
N SER A 144 -10.26 -19.61 -11.30
CA SER A 144 -11.36 -20.59 -11.21
C SER A 144 -12.69 -20.05 -11.74
N TYR A 145 -12.86 -18.73 -11.77
CA TYR A 145 -14.03 -18.06 -12.35
C TYR A 145 -13.93 -17.80 -13.84
N ASN A 146 -12.79 -18.09 -14.46
CA ASN A 146 -12.56 -17.83 -15.88
C ASN A 146 -13.15 -18.93 -16.77
N LYS A 147 -13.27 -18.65 -18.07
CA LYS A 147 -13.68 -19.65 -19.05
C LYS A 147 -12.58 -20.69 -19.23
N TYR A 148 -12.96 -21.95 -19.40
CA TYR A 148 -12.01 -23.04 -19.65
C TYR A 148 -11.12 -22.80 -20.88
N THR A 149 -11.64 -22.16 -21.93
CA THR A 149 -10.90 -21.86 -23.17
C THR A 149 -10.18 -20.50 -23.15
N ASN A 150 -10.09 -19.84 -21.99
CA ASN A 150 -9.41 -18.55 -21.89
C ASN A 150 -7.91 -18.71 -22.11
N ASN A 151 -7.29 -17.78 -22.84
CA ASN A 151 -5.85 -17.78 -23.04
C ASN A 151 -5.15 -17.16 -21.82
N CYS A 152 -5.00 -17.96 -20.76
CA CYS A 152 -4.35 -17.52 -19.53
C CYS A 152 -2.87 -17.15 -19.73
N TYR A 153 -2.18 -17.74 -20.71
CA TYR A 153 -0.78 -17.41 -21.00
C TYR A 153 -0.62 -15.94 -21.43
N ARG A 154 -1.50 -15.48 -22.33
CA ARG A 154 -1.53 -14.07 -22.74
C ARG A 154 -1.83 -13.15 -21.57
N ASP A 155 -2.82 -13.50 -20.74
CA ASP A 155 -3.22 -12.70 -19.58
C ASP A 155 -2.08 -12.58 -18.57
N CYS A 156 -1.36 -13.68 -18.29
CA CYS A 156 -0.19 -13.68 -17.41
C CYS A 156 0.93 -12.78 -17.94
N ILE A 157 1.27 -12.85 -19.23
CA ILE A 157 2.27 -11.94 -19.83
C ILE A 157 1.83 -10.49 -19.67
N MET A 158 0.57 -10.18 -19.98
CA MET A 158 0.03 -8.82 -19.85
C MET A 158 0.09 -8.34 -18.39
N LEU A 159 -0.28 -9.18 -17.43
CA LEU A 159 -0.21 -8.87 -16.00
C LEU A 159 1.24 -8.53 -15.60
N CYS A 160 2.22 -9.34 -16.01
CA CYS A 160 3.64 -9.13 -15.71
C CYS A 160 4.18 -7.81 -16.25
N PHE A 161 3.82 -7.44 -17.48
CA PHE A 161 4.23 -6.17 -18.04
C PHE A 161 3.51 -4.99 -17.38
N LEU A 162 2.19 -5.08 -17.20
CA LEU A 162 1.39 -3.99 -16.64
C LEU A 162 1.81 -3.68 -15.20
N ASN A 163 1.94 -4.69 -14.34
CA ASN A 163 2.33 -4.48 -12.95
C ASN A 163 3.74 -3.85 -12.85
N SER A 164 4.74 -4.44 -13.54
CA SER A 164 6.11 -3.90 -13.53
C SER A 164 6.20 -2.49 -14.10
N ALA A 165 5.51 -2.22 -15.22
CA ALA A 165 5.48 -0.89 -15.84
C ALA A 165 4.79 0.13 -14.93
N THR A 166 3.70 -0.25 -14.26
CA THR A 166 2.98 0.62 -13.32
C THR A 166 3.89 0.98 -12.15
N SER A 167 4.57 0.01 -11.55
CA SER A 167 5.52 0.24 -10.45
C SER A 167 6.69 1.13 -10.87
N PHE A 168 7.22 0.93 -12.08
CA PHE A 168 8.28 1.78 -12.64
C PHE A 168 7.81 3.23 -12.81
N VAL A 169 6.64 3.45 -13.44
CA VAL A 169 6.06 4.78 -13.65
C VAL A 169 5.69 5.45 -12.31
N ALA A 170 5.19 4.69 -11.33
CA ALA A 170 4.96 5.17 -9.97
C ALA A 170 6.25 5.68 -9.32
N GLY A 171 7.39 5.02 -9.55
CA GLY A 171 8.71 5.51 -9.16
C GLY A 171 8.99 6.92 -9.68
N PHE A 172 8.77 7.20 -10.96
CA PHE A 172 8.93 8.56 -11.51
C PHE A 172 8.01 9.58 -10.84
N ALA A 173 6.73 9.22 -10.63
CA ALA A 173 5.77 10.12 -10.00
C ALA A 173 6.16 10.47 -8.55
N ILE A 174 6.61 9.49 -7.77
CA ILE A 174 7.05 9.71 -6.38
C ILE A 174 8.37 10.50 -6.35
N PHE A 175 9.40 10.04 -7.06
CA PHE A 175 10.73 10.65 -6.97
C PHE A 175 10.82 12.04 -7.61
N SER A 176 9.97 12.36 -8.60
CA SER A 176 9.88 13.73 -9.12
C SER A 176 9.34 14.72 -8.07
N VAL A 177 8.34 14.31 -7.28
CA VAL A 177 7.80 15.11 -6.17
C VAL A 177 8.78 15.20 -4.99
N LEU A 178 9.49 14.11 -4.67
CA LEU A 178 10.54 14.15 -3.64
C LEU A 178 11.73 15.03 -4.04
N GLY A 179 12.11 15.04 -5.32
CA GLY A 179 13.15 15.94 -5.83
C GLY A 179 12.77 17.41 -5.65
N PHE A 180 11.50 17.75 -5.86
CA PHE A 180 10.95 19.08 -5.54
C PHE A 180 11.04 19.40 -4.05
N MET A 181 10.59 18.49 -3.18
CA MET A 181 10.67 18.67 -1.73
C MET A 181 12.12 18.88 -1.25
N ALA A 182 13.05 18.06 -1.73
CA ALA A 182 14.47 18.16 -1.40
C ALA A 182 15.05 19.52 -1.82
N ARG A 183 14.66 20.02 -2.99
CA ARG A 183 15.09 21.33 -3.49
C ARG A 183 14.52 22.49 -2.67
N GLU A 184 13.24 22.46 -2.34
CA GLU A 184 12.59 23.49 -1.53
C GLU A 184 13.13 23.53 -0.09
N GLN A 185 13.47 22.37 0.48
CA GLN A 185 14.04 22.27 1.82
C GLN A 185 15.57 22.47 1.86
N GLY A 186 16.25 22.44 0.71
CA GLY A 186 17.70 22.57 0.63
C GLY A 186 18.46 21.37 1.21
N VAL A 187 17.86 20.18 1.22
CA VAL A 187 18.43 18.94 1.80
C VAL A 187 18.67 17.87 0.73
N PRO A 188 19.57 16.90 0.96
CA PRO A 188 19.74 15.75 0.07
C PRO A 188 18.44 14.93 -0.08
N ILE A 189 18.19 14.41 -1.29
CA ILE A 189 16.99 13.59 -1.59
C ILE A 189 16.90 12.35 -0.68
N ALA A 190 18.04 11.77 -0.29
CA ALA A 190 18.07 10.61 0.61
C ALA A 190 17.47 10.90 2.00
N GLU A 191 17.46 12.16 2.46
CA GLU A 191 16.91 12.54 3.76
C GLU A 191 15.37 12.70 3.72
N VAL A 192 14.80 12.98 2.55
CA VAL A 192 13.34 13.10 2.37
C VAL A 192 12.67 11.84 1.85
N ALA A 193 13.47 10.88 1.35
CA ALA A 193 13.02 9.59 0.87
C ALA A 193 12.84 8.59 2.03
N GLU A 194 11.88 8.87 2.91
CA GLU A 194 11.47 7.93 3.96
C GLU A 194 11.00 6.59 3.35
N SER A 195 11.07 5.51 4.13
CA SER A 195 10.56 4.20 3.74
C SER A 195 9.29 3.83 4.48
N GLY A 196 8.53 2.88 3.93
CA GLY A 196 7.30 2.38 4.55
C GLY A 196 6.20 3.45 4.65
N PRO A 197 5.36 3.41 5.71
CA PRO A 197 4.23 4.33 5.86
C PRO A 197 4.62 5.81 5.90
N GLY A 198 5.81 6.15 6.41
CA GLY A 198 6.31 7.52 6.49
C GLY A 198 6.38 8.22 5.13
N LEU A 199 6.77 7.49 4.08
CA LEU A 199 6.80 8.01 2.72
C LEU A 199 5.44 8.56 2.26
N ALA A 200 4.37 7.80 2.51
CA ALA A 200 3.03 8.13 2.06
C ALA A 200 2.30 9.11 2.99
N PHE A 201 2.57 9.07 4.29
CA PHE A 201 1.82 9.84 5.30
C PHE A 201 2.58 11.03 5.90
N ILE A 202 3.89 11.15 5.66
CA ILE A 202 4.74 12.25 6.12
C ILE A 202 5.37 12.95 4.92
N ALA A 203 6.23 12.27 4.15
CA ALA A 203 7.01 12.90 3.09
C ALA A 203 6.13 13.45 1.96
N TYR A 204 5.21 12.63 1.43
CA TYR A 204 4.35 13.05 0.32
C TYR A 204 3.39 14.18 0.70
N PRO A 205 2.68 14.14 1.85
CA PRO A 205 1.84 15.28 2.29
C PRO A 205 2.66 16.55 2.53
N THR A 206 3.88 16.42 3.06
CA THR A 206 4.81 17.54 3.21
C THR A 206 5.09 18.20 1.85
N ALA A 207 5.47 17.42 0.85
CA ALA A 207 5.69 17.92 -0.51
C ALA A 207 4.43 18.56 -1.12
N VAL A 208 3.26 17.96 -0.88
CA VAL A 208 1.98 18.48 -1.36
C VAL A 208 1.63 19.84 -0.77
N THR A 209 1.92 20.07 0.52
CA THR A 209 1.65 21.38 1.13
C THR A 209 2.48 22.53 0.56
N MET A 210 3.61 22.22 -0.07
CA MET A 210 4.46 23.21 -0.76
C MET A 210 3.96 23.54 -2.18
N MET A 211 3.03 22.75 -2.72
CA MET A 211 2.47 22.98 -4.04
C MET A 211 1.27 23.95 -4.00
N PRO A 212 1.06 24.78 -5.03
CA PRO A 212 -0.18 25.53 -5.18
C PRO A 212 -1.37 24.57 -5.32
N VAL A 213 -2.52 24.97 -4.76
CA VAL A 213 -3.75 24.16 -4.74
C VAL A 213 -3.54 22.82 -4.00
N SER A 214 -2.83 22.84 -2.87
CA SER A 214 -2.46 21.66 -2.07
C SER A 214 -3.64 20.74 -1.75
N GLN A 215 -4.82 21.29 -1.47
CA GLN A 215 -6.03 20.53 -1.17
C GLN A 215 -6.42 19.57 -2.30
N LEU A 216 -6.29 20.01 -3.56
CA LEU A 216 -6.60 19.16 -4.72
C LEU A 216 -5.64 17.96 -4.76
N TRP A 217 -4.34 18.22 -4.68
CA TRP A 217 -3.32 17.16 -4.76
C TRP A 217 -3.42 16.17 -3.61
N SER A 218 -3.69 16.65 -2.38
CA SER A 218 -3.92 15.77 -1.23
C SER A 218 -5.13 14.86 -1.45
N CYS A 219 -6.25 15.42 -1.92
CA CYS A 219 -7.45 14.63 -2.21
C CYS A 219 -7.19 13.56 -3.29
N LEU A 220 -6.52 13.92 -4.39
CA LEU A 220 -6.23 12.97 -5.48
C LEU A 220 -5.30 11.84 -5.00
N PHE A 221 -4.25 12.16 -4.26
CA PHE A 221 -3.29 11.19 -3.75
C PHE A 221 -3.93 10.22 -2.74
N PHE A 222 -4.63 10.72 -1.72
CA PHE A 222 -5.24 9.84 -0.73
C PHE A 222 -6.42 9.05 -1.27
N LEU A 223 -7.20 9.60 -2.22
CA LEU A 223 -8.24 8.84 -2.91
C LEU A 223 -7.65 7.71 -3.75
N MET A 224 -6.54 7.97 -4.44
CA MET A 224 -5.77 6.93 -5.15
C MET A 224 -5.29 5.84 -4.18
N LEU A 225 -4.70 6.20 -3.04
CA LEU A 225 -4.26 5.23 -2.02
C LEU A 225 -5.41 4.37 -1.50
N ILE A 226 -6.58 4.97 -1.25
CA ILE A 226 -7.78 4.25 -0.82
C ILE A 226 -8.22 3.23 -1.87
N PHE A 227 -8.28 3.59 -3.15
CA PHE A 227 -8.69 2.65 -4.20
C PHE A 227 -7.67 1.54 -4.43
N LEU A 228 -6.37 1.85 -4.41
CA LEU A 228 -5.31 0.84 -4.50
C LEU A 228 -5.44 -0.20 -3.36
N GLY A 229 -5.64 0.26 -2.12
CA GLY A 229 -5.83 -0.64 -0.98
C GLY A 229 -7.13 -1.44 -1.04
N LEU A 230 -8.25 -0.81 -1.43
CA LEU A 230 -9.55 -1.46 -1.53
C LEU A 230 -9.57 -2.56 -2.60
N ASP A 231 -9.00 -2.32 -3.77
CA ASP A 231 -8.98 -3.33 -4.85
C ASP A 231 -8.19 -4.57 -4.45
N SER A 232 -7.03 -4.40 -3.81
CA SER A 232 -6.27 -5.51 -3.25
C SER A 232 -7.07 -6.25 -2.16
N GLN A 233 -7.73 -5.51 -1.27
CA GLN A 233 -8.57 -6.11 -0.22
C GLN A 233 -9.74 -6.91 -0.81
N PHE A 234 -10.39 -6.41 -1.87
CA PHE A 234 -11.50 -7.12 -2.51
C PHE A 234 -11.05 -8.49 -3.03
N VAL A 235 -9.89 -8.56 -3.69
CA VAL A 235 -9.36 -9.81 -4.24
C VAL A 235 -8.97 -10.78 -3.13
N CYS A 236 -8.30 -10.31 -2.07
CA CYS A 236 -7.88 -11.17 -0.95
C CYS A 236 -9.07 -11.75 -0.18
N VAL A 237 -10.13 -10.96 0.05
CA VAL A 237 -11.32 -11.47 0.73
C VAL A 237 -12.12 -12.39 -0.19
N GLU A 238 -12.25 -12.06 -1.48
CA GLU A 238 -12.92 -12.92 -2.46
C GLU A 238 -12.22 -14.27 -2.59
N SER A 239 -10.89 -14.32 -2.59
CA SER A 239 -10.13 -15.57 -2.69
C SER A 239 -10.35 -16.48 -1.48
N MET A 240 -10.31 -15.92 -0.27
CA MET A 240 -10.61 -16.64 0.96
C MET A 240 -12.06 -17.17 0.98
N VAL A 241 -13.02 -16.34 0.56
CA VAL A 241 -14.43 -16.73 0.44
C VAL A 241 -14.62 -17.86 -0.57
N THR A 242 -13.94 -17.77 -1.72
CA THR A 242 -13.97 -18.80 -2.77
C THR A 242 -13.46 -20.13 -2.24
N ALA A 243 -12.29 -20.13 -1.59
CA ALA A 243 -11.71 -21.33 -1.00
C ALA A 243 -12.65 -21.99 0.03
N LEU A 244 -13.24 -21.20 0.94
CA LEU A 244 -14.17 -21.72 1.95
C LEU A 244 -15.46 -22.28 1.35
N ILE A 245 -16.00 -21.64 0.31
CA ILE A 245 -17.19 -22.12 -0.41
C ILE A 245 -16.91 -23.44 -1.13
N ASP A 246 -15.74 -23.57 -1.74
CA ASP A 246 -15.35 -24.77 -2.48
C ASP A 246 -14.98 -25.94 -1.56
N MET A 247 -14.47 -25.67 -0.36
CA MET A 247 -14.26 -26.71 0.68
C MET A 247 -15.57 -27.23 1.27
N PHE A 248 -16.59 -26.37 1.45
CA PHE A 248 -17.86 -26.75 2.10
C PHE A 248 -19.09 -26.38 1.24
N PRO A 249 -19.23 -26.96 0.02
CA PRO A 249 -20.23 -26.52 -0.95
C PRO A 249 -21.67 -26.74 -0.46
N GLY A 250 -21.94 -27.83 0.28
CA GLY A 250 -23.27 -28.14 0.82
C GLY A 250 -23.77 -27.13 1.87
N VAL A 251 -22.87 -26.33 2.46
CA VAL A 251 -23.20 -25.32 3.46
C VAL A 251 -23.35 -23.95 2.80
N PHE A 252 -22.34 -23.51 2.05
CA PHE A 252 -22.24 -22.12 1.62
C PHE A 252 -22.79 -21.81 0.22
N ARG A 253 -23.02 -22.80 -0.65
CA ARG A 253 -23.66 -22.57 -1.97
C ARG A 253 -25.18 -22.35 -1.90
N LYS A 254 -25.76 -22.36 -0.70
CA LYS A 254 -27.18 -22.05 -0.46
C LYS A 254 -27.43 -20.54 -0.53
N LYS A 255 -28.61 -20.13 -1.00
CA LYS A 255 -29.02 -18.72 -1.12
C LYS A 255 -28.83 -17.98 0.21
N GLY A 256 -28.16 -16.82 0.19
CA GLY A 256 -27.92 -15.98 1.38
C GLY A 256 -26.74 -16.39 2.25
N ARG A 257 -26.15 -17.59 2.08
CA ARG A 257 -25.07 -18.08 2.94
C ARG A 257 -23.70 -17.51 2.58
N ARG A 258 -23.47 -17.18 1.31
CA ARG A 258 -22.27 -16.48 0.87
C ARG A 258 -22.19 -15.10 1.48
N GLU A 259 -23.29 -14.35 1.43
CA GLU A 259 -23.40 -13.01 2.00
C GLU A 259 -23.18 -13.04 3.52
N LEU A 260 -23.72 -14.05 4.20
CA LEU A 260 -23.48 -14.24 5.65
C LEU A 260 -22.02 -14.61 5.96
N LEU A 261 -21.39 -15.45 5.14
CA LEU A 261 -19.98 -15.82 5.29
C LEU A 261 -19.08 -14.58 5.16
N ILE A 262 -19.32 -13.74 4.16
CA ILE A 262 -18.55 -12.52 3.94
C ILE A 262 -18.76 -11.54 5.09
N LEU A 263 -20.01 -11.41 5.59
CA LEU A 263 -20.29 -10.58 6.76
C LEU A 263 -19.53 -11.08 8.00
N ALA A 264 -19.52 -12.40 8.23
CA ALA A 264 -18.78 -12.99 9.34
C ALA A 264 -17.28 -12.73 9.23
N ILE A 265 -16.70 -12.91 8.04
CA ILE A 265 -15.29 -12.60 7.76
C ILE A 265 -15.01 -11.12 8.02
N ALA A 266 -15.83 -10.22 7.49
CA ALA A 266 -15.65 -8.77 7.67
C ALA A 266 -15.72 -8.36 9.14
N VAL A 267 -16.66 -8.92 9.92
CA VAL A 267 -16.76 -8.66 11.36
C VAL A 267 -15.55 -9.19 12.11
N ILE A 268 -15.11 -10.43 11.83
CA ILE A 268 -13.92 -11.01 12.48
C ILE A 268 -12.68 -10.18 12.16
N CYS A 269 -12.45 -9.85 10.89
CA CYS A 269 -11.29 -9.06 10.48
C CYS A 269 -11.35 -7.60 10.96
N TYR A 270 -12.55 -7.01 11.10
CA TYR A 270 -12.72 -5.71 11.76
C TYR A 270 -12.27 -5.78 13.22
N LEU A 271 -12.76 -6.76 13.98
CA LEU A 271 -12.42 -6.93 15.39
C LEU A 271 -10.92 -7.20 15.60
N LEU A 272 -10.30 -8.00 14.74
CA LEU A 272 -8.85 -8.22 14.75
C LEU A 272 -8.10 -6.94 14.35
N GLY A 273 -8.60 -6.21 13.36
CA GLY A 273 -8.02 -4.95 12.89
C GLY A 273 -8.07 -3.83 13.93
N LEU A 274 -8.99 -3.88 14.91
CA LEU A 274 -9.03 -2.92 16.02
C LEU A 274 -7.71 -2.85 16.80
N LEU A 275 -6.97 -3.96 16.88
CA LEU A 275 -5.67 -4.03 17.52
C LEU A 275 -4.61 -3.19 16.76
N LEU A 276 -4.70 -3.12 15.43
CA LEU A 276 -3.78 -2.34 14.58
C LEU A 276 -4.09 -0.84 14.58
N VAL A 277 -5.29 -0.43 15.02
CA VAL A 277 -5.70 0.99 15.13
C VAL A 277 -5.70 1.49 16.58
N THR A 278 -5.00 0.79 17.47
CA THR A 278 -4.65 1.31 18.80
C THR A 278 -3.51 2.32 18.72
N GLU A 279 -3.29 3.09 19.78
CA GLU A 279 -2.16 4.02 19.92
C GLU A 279 -0.79 3.32 19.73
N GLY A 280 -0.65 2.07 20.19
CA GLY A 280 0.52 1.23 19.91
C GLY A 280 0.40 0.36 18.64
N GLY A 281 -0.66 0.54 17.85
CA GLY A 281 -1.02 -0.32 16.74
C GLY A 281 -0.02 -0.33 15.59
N MET A 282 0.67 0.79 15.34
CA MET A 282 1.70 0.88 14.30
C MET A 282 2.90 -0.03 14.57
N TYR A 283 3.28 -0.25 15.83
CA TYR A 283 4.35 -1.19 16.17
C TYR A 283 3.96 -2.62 15.82
N ILE A 284 2.71 -3.00 16.10
CA ILE A 284 2.19 -4.31 15.71
C ILE A 284 2.08 -4.40 14.20
N PHE A 285 1.58 -3.36 13.52
CA PHE A 285 1.48 -3.31 12.08
C PHE A 285 2.84 -3.58 11.42
N GLN A 286 3.89 -2.88 11.84
CA GLN A 286 5.24 -3.08 11.30
C GLN A 286 5.79 -4.48 11.61
N LEU A 287 5.50 -5.03 12.80
CA LEU A 287 5.90 -6.39 13.15
C LEU A 287 5.23 -7.43 12.23
N PHE A 288 3.93 -7.27 11.98
CA PHE A 288 3.18 -8.14 11.07
C PHE A 288 3.64 -7.97 9.62
N ASP A 289 3.83 -6.73 9.17
CA ASP A 289 4.30 -6.41 7.82
C ASP A 289 5.66 -7.07 7.57
N TYR A 290 6.60 -6.92 8.50
CA TYR A 290 7.94 -7.47 8.35
C TYR A 290 8.00 -9.00 8.50
N TYR A 291 7.35 -9.58 9.52
CA TYR A 291 7.54 -11.00 9.84
C TYR A 291 6.44 -11.95 9.35
N ALA A 292 5.19 -11.49 9.26
CA ALA A 292 4.05 -12.35 8.93
C ALA A 292 3.66 -12.22 7.46
N ALA A 293 3.52 -10.99 6.99
CA ALA A 293 3.21 -10.70 5.60
C ALA A 293 4.46 -10.87 4.75
N SER A 294 5.59 -10.22 5.08
CA SER A 294 6.81 -10.25 4.27
C SER A 294 7.76 -11.43 4.57
N GLY A 295 8.59 -11.78 3.59
CA GLY A 295 9.77 -12.64 3.80
C GLY A 295 9.51 -14.16 3.77
N MET A 296 10.04 -14.85 4.79
CA MET A 296 10.27 -16.29 4.79
C MET A 296 8.99 -17.14 4.74
N CYS A 297 7.88 -16.69 5.34
CA CYS A 297 6.64 -17.46 5.38
C CYS A 297 6.02 -17.65 3.99
N LEU A 298 5.95 -16.58 3.19
CA LEU A 298 5.41 -16.65 1.84
C LEU A 298 6.36 -17.43 0.91
N LEU A 299 7.66 -17.23 1.03
CA LEU A 299 8.67 -18.00 0.29
C LEU A 299 8.58 -19.50 0.60
N PHE A 300 8.42 -19.85 1.88
CA PHE A 300 8.23 -21.22 2.31
C PHE A 300 7.01 -21.83 1.63
N LEU A 301 5.85 -21.17 1.70
CA LEU A 301 4.63 -21.65 1.06
C LEU A 301 4.79 -21.79 -0.46
N ALA A 302 5.43 -20.81 -1.11
CA ALA A 302 5.68 -20.83 -2.56
C ALA A 302 6.54 -22.03 -2.99
N ILE A 303 7.59 -22.37 -2.22
CA ILE A 303 8.43 -23.54 -2.51
C ILE A 303 7.59 -24.83 -2.47
N PHE A 304 6.76 -25.02 -1.45
CA PHE A 304 5.92 -26.22 -1.36
C PHE A 304 4.86 -26.26 -2.44
N GLU A 305 4.23 -25.13 -2.78
CA GLU A 305 3.23 -25.08 -3.86
C GLU A 305 3.84 -25.48 -5.20
N VAL A 306 5.02 -24.94 -5.54
CA VAL A 306 5.73 -25.27 -6.77
C VAL A 306 6.20 -26.72 -6.79
N ILE A 307 6.68 -27.27 -5.67
CA ILE A 307 7.05 -28.69 -5.56
C ILE A 307 5.82 -29.59 -5.75
N CYS A 308 4.71 -29.26 -5.09
CA CYS A 308 3.47 -30.01 -5.19
C CYS A 308 2.94 -30.05 -6.63
N VAL A 309 2.91 -28.91 -7.32
CA VAL A 309 2.40 -28.85 -8.70
C VAL A 309 3.41 -29.44 -9.69
N GLY A 310 4.68 -29.05 -9.62
CA GLY A 310 5.68 -29.40 -10.63
C GLY A 310 6.28 -30.80 -10.52
N TRP A 311 6.34 -31.38 -9.31
CA TRP A 311 6.96 -32.69 -9.10
C TRP A 311 6.01 -33.76 -8.54
N VAL A 312 5.08 -33.40 -7.66
CA VAL A 312 4.18 -34.39 -7.05
C VAL A 312 2.98 -34.68 -7.94
N TYR A 313 2.32 -33.64 -8.47
CA TYR A 313 1.16 -33.79 -9.35
C TYR A 313 1.58 -34.22 -10.77
N GLY A 314 2.59 -33.54 -11.35
CA GLY A 314 3.12 -33.81 -12.68
C GLY A 314 2.46 -32.97 -13.77
#